data_AF-A0A5C1MAM4-F1
#
_entry.id   AF-A0A5C1MAM4-F1
#
_cell.length_a   1.000
_cell.length_b   1.000
_cell.length_c   1.000
_cell.angle_alpha   90.00
_cell.angle_beta   90.00
_cell.angle_gamma   90.00
#
_symmetry.space_group_name_H-M   'P 1'
#
loop_
_entity.id
_entity.type
_entity.pdbx_description
1 polymer ?
#
loop_
_entity_poly.entity_id
_entity_poly.type
_entity_poly.pdbx_seq_one_letter_code
_entity_poly.pdbx_strand_id
1 'polypeptide(L)'
;MPIVTKLTPCCFCNVDESEAVLSNDHAIAIADGFPITPGHCLIVPRRHISSFFEATPEEQRALFDLLAEVRQLLLRPQPLSTPGGPVAVSPPDGFNIGVNDGPAAGQTVMHLHIHLIPRYLGDTEDPRGGVRWIMPVKAPYWKKMNGTGSQAGERAALLAVAL
;
A
#
# COMPACT_ATOMS: atom_id res chain seq x y z
N MET A 1 2.78 -36.87 7.84
CA MET A 1 3.92 -36.61 6.94
C MET A 1 4.05 -35.09 6.83
N PRO A 2 5.16 -34.46 7.25
CA PRO A 2 5.28 -33.03 7.09
C PRO A 2 5.41 -32.74 5.59
N ILE A 3 4.51 -31.91 5.07
CA ILE A 3 4.60 -31.38 3.71
C ILE A 3 5.82 -30.46 3.72
N VAL A 4 6.93 -30.93 3.16
CA VAL A 4 8.06 -30.06 2.83
C VAL A 4 7.59 -29.20 1.66
N THR A 5 6.96 -28.06 1.96
CA THR A 5 6.65 -27.05 0.96
C THR A 5 7.97 -26.49 0.47
N LYS A 6 8.32 -26.81 -0.78
CA LYS A 6 9.42 -26.19 -1.52
C LYS A 6 9.30 -24.67 -1.30
N LEU A 7 10.29 -24.06 -0.65
CA LEU A 7 10.33 -22.61 -0.46
C LEU A 7 10.29 -21.96 -1.84
N THR A 8 9.14 -21.40 -2.20
CA THR A 8 9.00 -20.62 -3.43
C THR A 8 10.00 -19.47 -3.36
N PRO A 9 10.85 -19.26 -4.38
CA PRO A 9 11.74 -18.11 -4.41
C PRO A 9 10.93 -16.83 -4.25
N CYS A 10 11.40 -15.90 -3.40
CA CYS A 10 10.74 -14.61 -3.22
C CYS A 10 10.76 -13.82 -4.54
N CYS A 11 9.60 -13.35 -4.99
CA CYS A 11 9.45 -12.59 -6.23
C CYS A 11 10.11 -11.21 -6.20
N PHE A 12 10.49 -10.69 -5.02
CA PHE A 12 11.10 -9.38 -4.89
C PHE A 12 12.62 -9.39 -4.68
N CYS A 13 13.23 -10.55 -4.37
CA CYS A 13 14.67 -10.61 -4.09
C CYS A 13 15.56 -10.43 -5.33
N ASN A 14 15.06 -10.78 -6.52
CA ASN A 14 15.86 -10.84 -7.74
C ASN A 14 15.17 -10.09 -8.89
N VAL A 15 14.54 -8.95 -8.57
CA VAL A 15 13.98 -8.07 -9.59
C VAL A 15 15.13 -7.46 -10.40
N ASP A 16 15.03 -7.52 -11.73
CA ASP A 16 16.00 -6.90 -12.63
C ASP A 16 15.84 -5.37 -12.60
N GLU A 17 16.95 -4.61 -12.64
CA GLU A 17 16.89 -3.14 -12.65
C GLU A 17 16.12 -2.58 -13.86
N SER A 18 16.05 -3.32 -14.96
CA SER A 18 15.24 -2.94 -16.13
C SER A 18 13.73 -3.01 -15.89
N GLU A 19 13.28 -3.74 -14.86
CA GLU A 19 11.89 -3.77 -14.41
C GLU A 19 11.56 -2.67 -13.39
N ALA A 20 12.58 -1.97 -12.90
CA ALA A 20 12.40 -0.89 -11.92
C ALA A 20 11.71 0.32 -12.55
N VAL A 21 10.70 0.84 -11.86
CA VAL A 21 10.16 2.18 -12.10
C VAL A 21 11.21 3.22 -11.72
N LEU A 22 11.77 3.07 -10.51
CA LEU A 22 12.90 3.81 -9.95
C LEU A 22 13.60 2.91 -8.91
N SER A 23 14.86 3.15 -8.61
CA SER A 23 15.59 2.44 -7.56
C SER A 23 16.62 3.34 -6.89
N ASN A 24 17.04 2.96 -5.69
CA ASN A 24 18.17 3.56 -4.97
C ASN A 24 19.00 2.47 -4.28
N ASP A 25 19.95 2.87 -3.43
CA ASP A 25 20.90 1.96 -2.78
C ASP A 25 20.25 0.89 -1.90
N HIS A 26 19.07 1.17 -1.33
CA HIS A 26 18.42 0.29 -0.36
C HIS A 26 17.04 -0.20 -0.78
N ALA A 27 16.45 0.37 -1.83
CA ALA A 27 15.10 0.06 -2.25
C ALA A 27 14.94 0.06 -3.78
N ILE A 28 13.92 -0.66 -4.23
CA ILE A 28 13.48 -0.71 -5.62
C ILE A 28 11.98 -0.46 -5.66
N ALA A 29 11.51 0.34 -6.62
CA ALA A 29 10.11 0.56 -6.89
C ALA A 29 9.74 -0.18 -8.19
N ILE A 30 8.70 -0.99 -8.14
CA ILE A 30 8.20 -1.77 -9.28
C ILE A 30 6.70 -1.54 -9.47
N ALA A 31 6.20 -1.76 -10.68
CA ALA A 31 4.77 -1.81 -10.92
C ALA A 31 4.17 -3.06 -10.25
N ASP A 32 2.98 -2.93 -9.65
CA ASP A 32 2.25 -4.08 -9.14
C ASP A 32 1.69 -4.91 -10.32
N GLY A 33 1.88 -6.23 -10.30
CA GLY A 33 1.35 -7.13 -11.32
C GLY A 33 -0.18 -7.27 -11.30
N PHE A 34 -0.81 -6.90 -10.19
CA PHE A 34 -2.26 -6.90 -9.96
C PHE A 34 -2.69 -5.52 -9.41
N PRO A 35 -2.58 -4.45 -10.21
CA PRO A 35 -2.76 -3.10 -9.72
C PRO A 35 -4.21 -2.83 -9.33
N ILE A 36 -4.44 -2.14 -8.19
CA ILE A 36 -5.79 -1.70 -7.79
C ILE A 36 -6.29 -0.61 -8.75
N THR A 37 -5.40 0.30 -9.12
CA THR A 37 -5.62 1.40 -10.07
C THR A 37 -4.37 1.54 -10.96
N PRO A 38 -4.50 2.14 -12.15
CA PRO A 38 -3.35 2.40 -13.03
C PRO A 38 -2.21 3.11 -12.29
N GLY A 39 -0.99 2.61 -12.46
CA GLY A 39 0.20 3.14 -11.78
C GLY A 39 0.38 2.71 -10.32
N HIS A 40 -0.36 1.70 -9.83
CA HIS A 40 -0.05 1.08 -8.53
C HIS A 40 1.38 0.53 -8.53
N CYS A 41 2.21 1.04 -7.62
CA CYS A 41 3.59 0.62 -7.45
C CYS A 41 3.83 0.03 -6.06
N LEU A 42 4.83 -0.84 -5.97
CA LEU A 42 5.37 -1.41 -4.74
C LEU A 42 6.77 -0.88 -4.52
N ILE A 43 7.03 -0.31 -3.34
CA ILE A 43 8.36 0.14 -2.92
C ILE A 43 8.90 -0.91 -1.95
N VAL A 44 10.01 -1.54 -2.31
CA VAL A 44 10.49 -2.78 -1.69
C VAL A 44 11.95 -2.61 -1.28
N PRO A 45 12.36 -2.96 -0.04
CA PRO A 45 13.76 -2.93 0.33
C PRO A 45 14.52 -4.02 -0.42
N ARG A 46 15.77 -3.77 -0.80
CA ARG A 46 16.62 -4.78 -1.45
C ARG A 46 16.91 -5.96 -0.52
N ARG A 47 17.09 -5.67 0.77
CA ARG A 47 17.23 -6.71 1.79
C ARG A 47 15.89 -7.39 2.03
N HIS A 48 15.91 -8.72 2.06
CA HIS A 48 14.72 -9.52 2.38
C HIS A 48 14.39 -9.43 3.87
N ILE A 49 13.40 -8.61 4.20
CA ILE A 49 12.79 -8.47 5.54
C ILE A 49 11.29 -8.54 5.43
N SER A 50 10.62 -9.08 6.43
CA SER A 50 9.17 -9.32 6.35
C SER A 50 8.33 -8.19 6.92
N SER A 51 8.83 -7.52 7.97
CA SER A 51 8.17 -6.45 8.69
C SER A 51 8.83 -5.10 8.45
N PHE A 52 8.03 -4.02 8.48
CA PHE A 52 8.55 -2.64 8.44
C PHE A 52 9.48 -2.36 9.64
N PHE A 53 9.22 -3.00 10.77
CA PHE A 53 10.00 -2.82 12.00
C PHE A 53 11.34 -3.56 11.99
N GLU A 54 11.63 -4.38 10.97
CA GLU A 54 12.94 -4.97 10.74
C GLU A 54 13.87 -4.07 9.90
N ALA A 55 13.33 -3.04 9.24
CA ALA A 55 14.10 -2.12 8.41
C ALA A 55 14.98 -1.22 9.27
N THR A 56 16.23 -1.01 8.86
CA THR A 56 17.12 -0.05 9.53
C THR A 56 16.65 1.39 9.28
N PRO A 57 17.07 2.38 10.07
CA PRO A 57 16.74 3.79 9.82
C PRO A 57 17.13 4.26 8.41
N GLU A 58 18.23 3.76 7.86
CA GLU A 58 18.72 4.06 6.51
C GLU A 58 17.79 3.47 5.45
N GLU A 59 17.38 2.21 5.63
CA GLU A 59 16.41 1.55 4.73
C GLU A 59 15.05 2.24 4.79
N GLN A 60 14.55 2.59 5.98
CA GLN A 60 13.29 3.32 6.13
C GLN A 60 13.33 4.67 5.40
N ARG A 61 14.44 5.41 5.53
CA ARG A 61 14.64 6.67 4.80
C ARG A 61 14.62 6.45 3.29
N ALA A 62 15.42 5.49 2.80
CA ALA A 62 15.50 5.19 1.38
C ALA A 62 14.16 4.73 0.79
N LEU A 63 13.35 3.96 1.55
CA LEU A 63 11.99 3.57 1.17
C LEU A 63 11.09 4.81 1.02
N PHE A 64 11.11 5.74 1.98
CA PHE A 64 10.28 6.95 1.93
C PHE A 64 10.73 7.97 0.88
N ASP A 65 12.04 8.12 0.67
CA ASP A 65 12.58 8.97 -0.39
C ASP A 65 12.13 8.44 -1.76
N LEU A 66 12.28 7.13 -1.99
CA LEU A 66 11.84 6.49 -3.23
C LEU A 66 10.31 6.58 -3.42
N LEU A 67 9.54 6.41 -2.35
CA LEU A 67 8.08 6.60 -2.36
C LEU A 67 7.69 8.01 -2.84
N ALA A 68 8.39 9.04 -2.34
CA ALA A 68 8.16 10.42 -2.74
C ALA A 68 8.53 10.66 -4.22
N GLU A 69 9.66 10.12 -4.68
CA GLU A 69 10.11 10.23 -6.07
C GLU A 69 9.14 9.56 -7.04
N VAL A 70 8.68 8.33 -6.75
CA VAL A 70 7.69 7.62 -7.58
C VAL A 70 6.38 8.39 -7.62
N ARG A 71 5.93 8.96 -6.49
CA ARG A 71 4.73 9.83 -6.49
C ARG A 71 4.91 11.03 -7.43
N GLN A 72 6.06 11.69 -7.43
CA GLN A 72 6.33 12.81 -8.34
C GLN A 72 6.40 12.38 -9.80
N LEU A 73 6.89 11.16 -10.08
CA LEU A 73 6.84 10.57 -11.41
C LEU A 73 5.39 10.36 -11.88
N LEU A 74 4.54 9.78 -11.03
CA LEU A 74 3.14 9.47 -11.35
C LEU A 74 2.26 10.70 -11.55
N LEU A 75 2.65 11.87 -11.04
CA LEU A 75 1.97 13.14 -11.27
C LEU A 75 2.26 13.75 -12.65
N ARG A 76 3.25 13.24 -13.39
CA ARG A 76 3.57 13.74 -14.72
C ARG A 76 2.58 13.19 -15.76
N PRO A 77 2.27 13.93 -16.83
CA PRO A 77 1.51 13.39 -17.95
C PRO A 77 2.31 12.29 -18.68
N GLN A 78 1.95 11.04 -18.45
CA GLN A 78 2.59 9.88 -19.09
C GLN A 78 1.64 8.67 -19.10
N PRO A 79 1.80 7.73 -20.06
CA PRO A 79 1.09 6.46 -20.00
C PRO A 79 1.48 5.70 -18.73
N LEU A 80 0.50 5.09 -18.06
CA LEU A 80 0.73 4.25 -16.88
C LEU A 80 0.52 2.77 -17.20
N SER A 81 1.36 1.93 -16.63
CA SER A 81 1.32 0.48 -16.84
C SER A 81 0.05 -0.14 -16.24
N THR A 82 -0.54 -1.07 -17.00
CA THR A 82 -1.63 -1.95 -16.56
C THR A 82 -1.44 -3.34 -17.16
N PRO A 83 -2.15 -4.39 -16.67
CA PRO A 83 -2.09 -5.73 -17.26
C PRO A 83 -2.50 -5.78 -18.75
N GLY A 84 -3.30 -4.81 -19.23
CA GLY A 84 -3.69 -4.68 -20.63
C GLY A 84 -2.74 -3.84 -21.50
N GLY A 85 -1.61 -3.40 -20.94
CA GLY A 85 -0.68 -2.47 -21.57
C GLY A 85 -0.75 -1.04 -21.00
N PRO A 86 0.08 -0.12 -21.52
CA PRO A 86 0.10 1.26 -21.05
C PRO A 86 -1.20 1.99 -21.44
N VAL A 87 -1.80 2.70 -20.48
CA VAL A 87 -3.01 3.50 -20.68
C VAL A 87 -2.73 4.98 -20.45
N ALA A 88 -3.29 5.84 -21.28
CA ALA A 88 -3.28 7.27 -21.04
C ALA A 88 -4.30 7.60 -19.93
N VAL A 89 -3.82 8.20 -18.85
CA VAL A 89 -4.66 8.68 -17.75
C VAL A 89 -4.25 10.10 -17.38
N SER A 90 -5.19 10.87 -16.85
CA SER A 90 -4.87 12.13 -16.19
C SER A 90 -3.94 11.89 -14.99
N PRO A 91 -3.21 12.91 -14.52
CA PRO A 91 -2.51 12.83 -13.24
C PRO A 91 -3.46 12.39 -12.11
N PRO A 92 -3.00 11.58 -11.15
CA PRO A 92 -3.82 11.14 -10.03
C PRO A 92 -4.31 12.31 -9.16
N ASP A 93 -5.55 12.22 -8.68
CA ASP A 93 -6.18 13.20 -7.80
C ASP A 93 -5.84 12.97 -6.31
N GLY A 94 -5.29 11.80 -6.00
CA GLY A 94 -4.89 11.42 -4.65
C GLY A 94 -4.07 10.14 -4.63
N PHE A 95 -3.69 9.69 -3.44
CA PHE A 95 -2.95 8.44 -3.26
C PHE A 95 -3.40 7.75 -1.97
N ASN A 96 -3.42 6.42 -1.99
CA ASN A 96 -3.33 5.63 -0.77
C ASN A 96 -1.91 5.07 -0.65
N ILE A 97 -1.39 5.11 0.58
CA ILE A 97 -0.11 4.52 0.95
C ILE A 97 -0.40 3.51 2.06
N GLY A 98 0.14 2.30 1.96
CA GLY A 98 -0.14 1.25 2.93
C GLY A 98 0.93 0.18 3.00
N VAL A 99 1.03 -0.46 4.17
CA VAL A 99 1.89 -1.62 4.43
C VAL A 99 1.02 -2.65 5.14
N ASN A 100 1.07 -3.90 4.68
CA ASN A 100 0.56 -5.03 5.43
C ASN A 100 1.74 -5.67 6.15
N ASP A 101 1.71 -5.65 7.49
CA ASP A 101 2.76 -6.22 8.33
C ASP A 101 2.25 -7.50 9.01
N GLY A 102 2.67 -8.65 8.47
CA GLY A 102 2.29 -9.98 8.91
C GLY A 102 1.04 -10.56 8.22
N PRO A 103 0.86 -11.90 8.28
CA PRO A 103 -0.23 -12.58 7.56
C PRO A 103 -1.64 -12.16 7.99
N ALA A 104 -1.83 -11.86 9.28
CA ALA A 104 -3.13 -11.42 9.81
C ALA A 104 -3.54 -10.02 9.29
N ALA A 105 -2.57 -9.20 8.87
CA ALA A 105 -2.81 -7.91 8.22
C ALA A 105 -3.04 -8.05 6.69
N GLY A 106 -3.01 -9.27 6.15
CA GLY A 106 -3.19 -9.54 4.72
C GLY A 106 -1.90 -9.53 3.90
N GLN A 107 -0.73 -9.58 4.54
CA GLN A 107 0.53 -9.74 3.82
C GLN A 107 0.62 -11.14 3.21
N THR A 108 0.81 -11.22 1.89
CA THR A 108 0.90 -12.49 1.15
C THR A 108 2.30 -12.80 0.65
N VAL A 109 3.08 -11.77 0.30
CA VAL A 109 4.52 -11.87 0.05
C VAL A 109 5.24 -11.40 1.31
N MET A 110 5.94 -12.33 1.97
CA MET A 110 6.65 -12.07 3.24
C MET A 110 7.99 -11.34 3.02
N HIS A 111 7.94 -10.29 2.22
CA HIS A 111 8.99 -9.32 2.00
C HIS A 111 8.30 -7.95 2.03
N LEU A 112 8.69 -7.09 2.96
CA LEU A 112 8.16 -5.75 3.17
C LEU A 112 7.96 -5.04 1.84
N HIS A 113 6.79 -4.47 1.61
CA HIS A 113 6.54 -3.62 0.48
C HIS A 113 5.53 -2.53 0.89
N ILE A 114 5.83 -1.30 0.49
CA ILE A 114 4.92 -0.17 0.65
C ILE A 114 4.13 -0.04 -0.64
N HIS A 115 2.81 -0.14 -0.53
CA HIS A 115 1.91 0.17 -1.63
C HIS A 115 1.84 1.67 -1.83
N LEU A 116 2.02 2.12 -3.08
CA LEU A 116 1.68 3.46 -3.53
C LEU A 116 0.59 3.34 -4.59
N ILE A 117 -0.63 3.71 -4.23
CA ILE A 117 -1.83 3.47 -5.02
C ILE A 117 -2.39 4.80 -5.49
N PRO A 118 -2.21 5.18 -6.76
CA PRO A 118 -2.85 6.36 -7.34
C PRO A 118 -4.37 6.29 -7.22
N ARG A 119 -5.02 7.41 -6.90
CA ARG A 119 -6.47 7.52 -6.80
C ARG A 119 -6.97 8.57 -7.78
N TYR A 120 -8.11 8.29 -8.39
CA TYR A 120 -8.73 9.12 -9.41
C TYR A 120 -10.17 9.41 -9.02
N LEU A 121 -10.65 10.63 -9.27
CA LEU A 121 -12.06 10.93 -9.06
C LEU A 121 -12.94 9.99 -9.89
N GLY A 122 -13.84 9.28 -9.21
CA GLY A 122 -14.73 8.29 -9.82
C GLY A 122 -14.16 6.87 -9.90
N ASP A 123 -12.95 6.60 -9.39
CA ASP A 123 -12.41 5.22 -9.31
C ASP A 123 -13.14 4.34 -8.28
N THR A 124 -13.92 4.95 -7.37
CA THR A 124 -14.76 4.29 -6.39
C THR A 124 -16.01 5.15 -6.12
N GLU A 125 -17.09 4.52 -5.68
CA GLU A 125 -18.36 5.20 -5.39
C GLU A 125 -18.26 6.14 -4.16
N ASP A 126 -17.57 5.71 -3.08
CA ASP A 126 -17.38 6.51 -1.87
C ASP A 126 -15.98 6.32 -1.29
N PRO A 127 -15.04 7.26 -1.52
CA PRO A 127 -13.66 7.11 -1.09
C PRO A 127 -13.45 7.35 0.42
N ARG A 128 -14.46 7.87 1.14
CA ARG A 128 -14.32 8.22 2.56
C ARG A 128 -14.03 6.97 3.39
N GLY A 129 -13.22 7.13 4.43
CA GLY A 129 -12.83 6.04 5.34
C GLY A 129 -11.56 5.31 4.92
N GLY A 130 -11.16 5.32 3.64
CA GLY A 130 -9.86 4.82 3.17
C GLY A 130 -9.48 3.46 3.77
N VAL A 131 -8.43 3.44 4.60
CA VAL A 131 -7.94 2.24 5.31
C VAL A 131 -9.02 1.46 6.07
N ARG A 132 -10.11 2.10 6.51
CA ARG A 132 -11.20 1.42 7.22
C ARG A 132 -11.94 0.41 6.36
N TRP A 133 -11.84 0.50 5.03
CA TRP A 133 -12.41 -0.45 4.09
C TRP A 133 -11.77 -1.85 4.14
N ILE A 134 -10.66 -2.03 4.87
CA ILE A 134 -10.16 -3.36 5.28
C ILE A 134 -11.27 -4.15 6.00
N MET A 135 -12.13 -3.47 6.77
CA MET A 135 -13.32 -4.03 7.38
C MET A 135 -14.55 -3.29 6.86
N PRO A 136 -15.17 -3.69 5.73
CA PRO A 136 -16.23 -2.92 5.08
C PRO A 136 -17.38 -2.51 6.01
N VAL A 137 -17.76 -3.39 6.94
CA VAL A 137 -18.80 -3.13 7.95
C VAL A 137 -18.45 -2.01 8.94
N LYS A 138 -17.16 -1.68 9.09
CA LYS A 138 -16.64 -0.59 9.94
C LYS A 138 -16.22 0.66 9.16
N ALA A 139 -16.25 0.61 7.83
CA ALA A 139 -15.79 1.69 6.96
C ALA A 139 -16.70 2.94 7.00
N PRO A 140 -18.05 2.84 6.87
CA PRO A 140 -18.92 4.01 6.82
C PRO A 140 -19.26 4.57 8.22
N TYR A 141 -18.24 4.97 8.97
CA TYR A 141 -18.40 5.46 10.35
C TYR A 141 -19.26 6.73 10.45
N TRP A 142 -19.31 7.55 9.39
CA TRP A 142 -20.15 8.75 9.33
C TRP A 142 -21.66 8.43 9.33
N LYS A 143 -22.08 7.25 8.87
CA LYS A 143 -23.49 6.83 8.94
C LYS A 143 -23.97 6.66 10.38
N LYS A 144 -23.06 6.35 11.32
CA LYS A 144 -23.38 6.27 12.75
C LYS A 144 -23.55 7.65 13.40
N MET A 145 -22.91 8.70 12.87
CA MET A 145 -22.99 10.04 13.42
C MET A 145 -24.26 10.81 13.00
N ASN A 146 -24.90 10.40 11.90
CA ASN A 146 -26.09 11.07 11.36
C ASN A 146 -27.42 10.43 11.80
N GLY A 147 -27.38 9.34 12.58
CA GLY A 147 -28.56 8.76 13.21
C GLY A 147 -28.87 9.46 14.53
N THR A 148 -30.09 9.96 14.70
CA THR A 148 -30.65 10.47 15.96
C THR A 148 -30.78 9.34 16.99
N GLY A 149 -29.66 8.88 17.55
CA GLY A 149 -29.61 7.86 18.58
C GLY A 149 -28.46 8.18 19.52
N SER A 150 -28.78 8.43 20.77
CA SER A 150 -27.85 8.81 21.83
C SER A 150 -26.62 7.90 21.92
N GLN A 151 -25.46 8.38 21.47
CA GLN A 151 -24.16 7.86 21.90
C GLN A 151 -23.32 8.94 22.59
N ALA A 152 -23.98 9.87 23.30
CA ALA A 152 -23.32 10.67 24.32
C ALA A 152 -22.81 9.81 25.51
N GLY A 153 -23.28 8.56 25.65
CA GLY A 153 -22.92 7.66 26.75
C GLY A 153 -21.63 6.85 26.61
N GLU A 154 -21.10 6.62 25.39
CA GLU A 154 -19.88 5.81 25.20
C GLU A 154 -18.59 6.63 25.10
N ARG A 155 -18.70 7.98 25.07
CA ARG A 155 -17.53 8.87 25.01
C ARG A 155 -16.72 8.95 26.31
N ALA A 156 -17.19 8.37 27.41
CA ALA A 156 -16.48 8.36 28.69
C ALA A 156 -15.71 7.06 28.98
N ALA A 157 -15.91 5.98 28.21
CA ALA A 157 -15.32 4.67 28.53
C ALA A 157 -14.09 4.29 27.66
N LEU A 158 -13.77 5.04 26.61
CA LEU A 158 -12.68 4.72 25.68
C LEU A 158 -11.46 5.67 25.77
N LEU A 159 -11.32 6.41 26.87
CA LEU A 159 -10.07 7.12 27.18
C LEU A 159 -9.15 6.32 28.12
N ALA A 160 -9.52 5.07 28.45
CA ALA A 160 -8.84 4.27 29.47
C ALA A 160 -8.48 2.84 29.05
N VAL A 161 -8.24 2.59 27.75
CA VAL A 161 -7.54 1.36 27.32
C VAL A 161 -6.69 1.64 26.07
N ALA A 162 -5.41 1.28 26.18
CA ALA A 162 -4.38 1.12 25.15
C ALA A 162 -3.48 2.33 24.82
N LEU A 163 -2.39 2.38 25.61
CA LEU A 163 -1.02 2.89 25.38
C LEU A 163 -0.84 4.35 24.97
#